data_AF-A0A2T3G3Q5-F1
#
_entry.id   AF-A0A2T3G3Q5-F1
#
_cell.length_a   1.000
_cell.length_b   1.000
_cell.length_c   1.000
_cell.angle_alpha   90.00
_cell.angle_beta   90.00
_cell.angle_gamma   90.00
#
_symmetry.space_group_name_H-M   'P 1'
#
loop_
_entity.id
_entity.type
_entity.pdbx_description
1 polymer ?
#
loop_
_entity_poly.entity_id
_entity_poly.type
_entity_poly.pdbx_seq_one_letter_code
_entity_poly.pdbx_strand_id
1 'polypeptide(L)'
;MGFFTKKKQTLSFPFDDQQNTACIVCCHILEGHPILYVSHDEDDGMWQFLCGSNHNIEDASIVSLFEVYNIDYSICLLKDMPRGYYAIRENVESDWIVKK
;
A
#
# COMPACT_ATOMS: atom_id res chain seq x y z
N MET A 1 -31.96 -0.31 25.74
CA MET A 1 -31.42 0.58 24.69
C MET A 1 -29.96 0.87 25.01
N GLY A 2 -29.02 0.11 24.44
CA GLY A 2 -27.59 0.38 24.54
C GLY A 2 -27.09 0.87 23.21
N PHE A 3 -26.82 2.18 23.09
CA PHE A 3 -26.19 2.74 21.91
C PHE A 3 -24.70 2.37 21.95
N PHE A 4 -24.33 1.32 21.24
CA PHE A 4 -22.94 1.04 20.93
C PHE A 4 -22.47 2.10 19.94
N THR A 5 -21.84 3.16 20.46
CA THR A 5 -21.11 4.12 19.63
C THR A 5 -19.88 3.40 19.10
N LYS A 6 -19.93 2.95 17.84
CA LYS A 6 -18.72 2.57 17.11
C LYS A 6 -17.81 3.79 17.13
N LYS A 7 -16.72 3.75 17.92
CA LYS A 7 -15.66 4.74 17.84
C LYS A 7 -15.15 4.71 16.41
N LYS A 8 -15.41 5.78 15.67
CA LYS A 8 -14.77 6.03 14.37
C LYS A 8 -13.30 6.27 14.71
N GLN A 9 -12.50 5.21 14.65
CA GLN A 9 -11.05 5.32 14.81
C GLN A 9 -10.59 6.17 13.63
N THR A 10 -10.35 7.45 13.89
CA THR A 10 -9.65 8.33 12.96
C THR A 10 -8.22 7.81 12.91
N LEU A 11 -7.99 6.80 12.07
CA LEU A 11 -6.64 6.36 11.71
C LEU A 11 -6.01 7.56 11.03
N SER A 12 -5.22 8.32 11.79
CA SER A 12 -4.33 9.31 11.21
C SER A 12 -3.45 8.57 10.20
N PHE A 13 -3.35 9.12 9.00
CA PHE A 13 -2.48 8.59 7.96
C PHE A 13 -1.06 8.41 8.53
N PRO A 14 -0.50 7.18 8.52
CA PRO A 14 0.64 6.83 9.38
C PRO A 14 2.01 7.05 8.73
N PHE A 15 2.05 7.45 7.45
CA PHE A 15 3.29 7.66 6.71
C PHE A 15 3.84 9.07 6.95
N ASP A 16 5.17 9.19 6.88
CA ASP A 16 5.86 10.49 6.89
C ASP A 16 5.69 11.23 5.55
N ASP A 17 5.48 10.49 4.46
CA ASP A 17 5.10 11.00 3.14
C ASP A 17 3.77 11.78 3.20
N GLN A 18 3.51 12.64 2.21
CA GLN A 18 2.22 13.34 2.15
C GLN A 18 1.12 12.37 1.70
N GLN A 19 -0.13 12.62 2.12
CA GLN A 19 -1.29 11.81 1.69
C GLN A 19 -1.43 11.76 0.16
N ASN A 20 -1.09 12.86 -0.52
CA ASN A 20 -1.11 13.01 -1.97
C ASN A 20 0.20 12.60 -2.67
N THR A 21 1.14 11.97 -1.97
CA THR A 21 2.32 11.35 -2.59
C THR A 21 1.85 10.40 -3.68
N ALA A 22 2.40 10.55 -4.89
CA ALA A 22 2.05 9.73 -6.03
C ALA A 22 2.62 8.32 -5.85
N CYS A 23 1.81 7.31 -6.15
CA CYS A 23 2.18 5.91 -6.07
C CYS A 23 1.81 5.21 -7.37
N ILE A 24 2.69 4.31 -7.83
CA ILE A 24 2.42 3.43 -8.95
C ILE A 24 1.68 2.20 -8.41
N VAL A 25 0.55 1.87 -9.01
CA VAL A 25 -0.23 0.68 -8.67
C VAL A 25 -0.60 -0.08 -9.92
N CYS A 26 -0.74 -1.41 -9.86
CA CYS A 26 -1.40 -2.11 -10.95
C CYS A 26 -2.92 -1.92 -10.90
N CYS A 27 -3.57 -1.83 -12.06
CA CYS A 27 -5.01 -1.60 -12.20
C CYS A 27 -5.84 -2.69 -11.51
N HIS A 28 -5.37 -3.93 -11.47
CA HIS A 28 -6.03 -5.04 -10.77
C HIS A 28 -6.29 -4.75 -9.29
N ILE A 29 -5.42 -3.99 -8.61
CA ILE A 29 -5.63 -3.58 -7.21
C ILE A 29 -6.88 -2.70 -7.09
N LEU A 30 -7.09 -1.80 -8.07
CA LEU A 30 -8.28 -0.94 -8.13
C LEU A 30 -9.55 -1.75 -8.42
N GLU A 31 -9.41 -2.92 -9.04
CA GLU A 31 -10.49 -3.89 -9.28
C GLU A 31 -10.73 -4.83 -8.08
N GLY A 32 -9.94 -4.72 -7.00
CA GLY A 32 -10.10 -5.48 -5.76
C GLY A 32 -9.11 -6.63 -5.56
N HIS A 33 -8.06 -6.74 -6.38
CA HIS A 33 -6.98 -7.70 -6.14
C HIS A 33 -6.11 -7.28 -4.95
N PRO A 34 -5.54 -8.23 -4.21
CA PRO A 34 -4.74 -7.92 -3.03
C PRO A 34 -3.40 -7.30 -3.42
N ILE A 35 -2.86 -6.42 -2.57
CA ILE A 35 -1.48 -5.96 -2.69
C ILE A 35 -0.56 -7.05 -2.14
N LEU A 36 0.36 -7.60 -2.94
CA LEU A 36 1.26 -8.67 -2.49
C LEU A 36 2.74 -8.27 -2.53
N TYR A 37 3.04 -7.17 -3.22
CA TYR A 37 4.38 -6.63 -3.35
C TYR A 37 4.34 -5.11 -3.20
N VAL A 38 5.27 -4.55 -2.44
CA VAL A 38 5.46 -3.12 -2.25
C VAL A 38 6.94 -2.80 -2.43
N SER A 39 7.29 -1.76 -3.19
CA SER A 39 8.66 -1.23 -3.23
C SER A 39 8.68 0.26 -2.95
N HIS A 40 9.74 0.71 -2.27
CA HIS A 40 10.07 2.11 -2.06
C HIS A 40 11.37 2.36 -2.81
N ASP A 41 11.28 2.99 -3.97
CA ASP A 41 12.41 3.14 -4.89
C ASP A 41 13.59 3.88 -4.25
N GLU A 42 14.82 3.52 -4.62
CA GLU A 42 16.03 4.11 -4.06
C GLU A 42 16.30 5.53 -4.60
N ASP A 43 16.04 5.75 -5.90
CA ASP A 43 16.44 6.94 -6.63
C ASP A 43 15.39 8.06 -6.54
N ASP A 44 14.13 7.74 -6.83
CA ASP A 44 13.05 8.74 -6.87
C ASP A 44 12.19 8.76 -5.60
N GLY A 45 12.31 7.72 -4.75
CA GLY A 45 11.53 7.59 -3.52
C GLY A 45 10.04 7.34 -3.77
N MET A 46 9.67 6.92 -4.97
CA MET A 46 8.29 6.59 -5.30
C MET A 46 7.91 5.25 -4.69
N TRP A 47 6.64 5.17 -4.32
CA TRP A 47 6.03 3.93 -3.85
C TRP A 47 5.39 3.19 -5.02
N GLN A 48 5.62 1.89 -5.10
CA GLN A 48 4.98 1.01 -6.07
C GLN A 48 4.30 -0.17 -5.36
N PHE A 49 3.07 -0.49 -5.76
CA PHE A 49 2.25 -1.56 -5.20
C PHE A 49 1.73 -2.48 -6.30
N LEU A 50 1.94 -3.80 -6.15
CA LEU A 50 1.60 -4.79 -7.18
C LEU A 50 0.82 -5.97 -6.58
N CYS A 51 -0.04 -6.58 -7.40
CA CYS A 51 -0.92 -7.68 -6.97
C CYS A 51 -0.28 -9.08 -7.06
N GLY A 52 1.02 -9.15 -7.37
CA GLY A 52 1.75 -10.42 -7.51
C GLY A 52 1.42 -11.23 -8.77
N SER A 53 0.58 -10.70 -9.67
CA SER A 53 0.32 -11.31 -10.99
C SER A 53 1.32 -10.84 -12.05
N ASN A 54 1.15 -11.27 -13.30
CA ASN A 54 1.93 -10.73 -14.41
C ASN A 54 1.40 -9.33 -14.76
N HIS A 55 2.28 -8.34 -14.89
CA HIS A 55 1.93 -6.95 -15.17
C HIS A 55 2.65 -6.46 -16.42
N ASN A 56 1.92 -5.74 -17.27
CA ASN A 56 2.50 -4.94 -18.34
C ASN A 56 2.54 -3.46 -17.92
N ILE A 57 3.31 -2.65 -18.64
CA ILE A 57 3.38 -1.20 -18.40
C ILE A 57 1.99 -0.54 -18.54
N GLU A 58 1.13 -1.09 -19.41
CA GLU A 58 -0.23 -0.61 -19.64
C GLU A 58 -1.16 -0.82 -18.43
N ASP A 59 -0.81 -1.74 -17.52
CA ASP A 59 -1.57 -2.02 -16.31
C ASP A 59 -1.23 -1.05 -15.17
N ALA A 60 -0.26 -0.15 -15.37
CA ALA A 60 0.16 0.81 -14.36
C ALA A 60 -0.81 2.00 -14.27
N SER A 61 -1.22 2.32 -13.05
CA SER A 61 -2.01 3.50 -12.70
C SER A 61 -1.28 4.32 -11.64
N ILE A 62 -1.53 5.63 -11.61
CA ILE A 62 -1.00 6.52 -10.58
C ILE A 62 -2.14 6.94 -9.67
N VAL A 63 -1.98 6.66 -8.37
CA VAL A 63 -2.92 7.05 -7.32
C VAL A 63 -2.19 7.72 -6.17
N SER A 64 -2.94 8.25 -5.20
CA SER A 64 -2.34 8.78 -3.98
C SER A 64 -1.99 7.68 -2.97
N LEU A 65 -0.94 7.86 -2.18
CA LEU A 65 -0.59 6.93 -1.08
C LEU A 65 -1.76 6.75 -0.10
N PHE A 66 -2.55 7.80 0.12
CA PHE A 66 -3.77 7.73 0.91
C PHE A 66 -4.84 6.80 0.29
N GLU A 67 -4.97 6.80 -1.03
CA GLU A 67 -5.89 5.89 -1.73
C GLU A 67 -5.45 4.43 -1.59
N VAL A 68 -4.15 4.15 -1.75
CA VAL A 68 -3.60 2.81 -1.50
C VAL A 68 -3.83 2.38 -0.05
N TYR A 69 -3.61 3.28 0.91
CA TYR A 69 -3.86 3.00 2.32
C TYR A 69 -5.33 2.68 2.63
N ASN A 70 -6.26 3.32 1.94
CA ASN A 70 -7.70 3.03 2.08
C ASN A 70 -8.10 1.70 1.41
N ILE A 71 -7.38 1.28 0.37
CA ILE A 71 -7.57 -0.03 -0.27
C ILE A 71 -7.07 -1.14 0.66
N ASP A 72 -5.89 -0.95 1.25
CA ASP A 72 -5.28 -1.95 2.13
C ASP A 72 -4.57 -1.29 3.32
N TYR A 73 -5.24 -1.32 4.48
CA TYR A 73 -4.68 -0.76 5.71
C TYR A 73 -3.40 -1.45 6.19
N SER A 74 -3.13 -2.69 5.79
CA SER A 74 -1.94 -3.44 6.25
C SER A 74 -0.63 -2.80 5.80
N ILE A 75 -0.65 -1.94 4.77
CA ILE A 75 0.54 -1.20 4.34
C ILE A 75 1.05 -0.24 5.43
N CYS A 76 0.24 0.10 6.45
CA CYS A 76 0.74 0.90 7.59
C CYS A 76 1.89 0.23 8.34
N LEU A 77 2.02 -1.09 8.25
CA LEU A 77 3.15 -1.83 8.82
C LEU A 77 4.46 -1.51 8.10
N LEU A 78 4.38 -0.97 6.87
CA LEU A 78 5.50 -0.60 6.03
C LEU A 78 5.79 0.91 6.08
N LYS A 79 5.12 1.68 6.93
CA LYS A 79 5.25 3.15 7.00
C LYS A 79 6.69 3.65 7.20
N ASP A 80 7.52 2.84 7.88
CA ASP A 80 8.93 3.14 8.18
C ASP A 80 9.90 2.42 7.22
N MET A 81 9.40 1.85 6.10
CA MET A 81 10.23 1.11 5.14
C MET A 81 11.17 2.08 4.40
N PRO A 82 12.49 1.91 4.50
CA PRO A 82 13.44 2.81 3.85
C PRO A 82 13.39 2.71 2.32
N ARG A 83 13.91 3.73 1.65
CA ARG A 83 14.18 3.70 0.20
C ARG A 83 15.17 2.60 -0.16
N GLY A 84 14.97 2.00 -1.34
CA GLY A 84 15.72 0.84 -1.83
C GLY A 84 15.29 -0.49 -1.19
N TYR A 85 14.19 -0.52 -0.43
CA TYR A 85 13.63 -1.75 0.13
C TYR A 85 12.31 -2.11 -0.55
N TYR A 86 11.97 -3.39 -0.46
CA TYR A 86 10.69 -3.92 -0.89
C TYR A 86 10.13 -4.90 0.14
N ALA A 87 8.81 -5.07 0.15
CA ALA A 87 8.11 -6.00 1.00
C ALA A 87 7.27 -6.95 0.16
N ILE A 88 7.22 -8.22 0.57
CA ILE A 88 6.37 -9.24 -0.05
C ILE A 88 5.53 -9.95 1.00
N ARG A 89 4.35 -10.42 0.59
CA ARG A 89 3.53 -11.35 1.37
C ARG A 89 2.85 -12.34 0.43
N GLU A 90 2.51 -13.52 0.94
CA GLU A 90 1.89 -14.58 0.14
C GLU A 90 0.41 -14.29 -0.18
N ASN A 91 -0.32 -13.75 0.80
CA ASN A 91 -1.73 -13.41 0.69
C ASN A 91 -2.09 -12.32 1.72
N VAL A 92 -3.36 -11.89 1.75
CA VAL A 92 -3.85 -10.81 2.64
C VAL A 92 -3.75 -11.13 4.14
N GLU A 93 -3.65 -12.40 4.51
CA GLU A 93 -3.53 -12.87 5.90
C GLU A 93 -2.08 -13.06 6.34
N SER A 94 -1.13 -12.98 5.39
CA SER A 94 0.29 -13.19 5.64
C SER A 94 0.99 -11.91 6.08
N ASP A 95 1.96 -12.06 6.98
CA ASP A 95 2.82 -10.96 7.40
C ASP A 95 3.69 -10.45 6.24
N TRP A 96 4.01 -9.16 6.26
CA TRP A 96 4.95 -8.56 5.33
C TRP A 96 6.38 -8.96 5.64
N ILE A 97 7.10 -9.42 4.62
CA ILE A 97 8.53 -9.74 4.68
C ILE A 97 9.29 -8.64 3.95
N VAL A 98 9.96 -7.77 4.71
CA VAL A 98 10.79 -6.67 4.18
C VAL A 98 12.16 -7.20 3.77
N LYS A 99 12.62 -6.78 2.59
CA LYS A 99 13.89 -7.16 1.96
C LYS A 99 14.55 -5.94 1.30
N LYS A 100 15.84 -6.07 1.04
CA LYS A 100 16.63 -5.15 0.21
C LYS A 100 16.96 -5.84 -1.09
#